data_AF-A0A328CZ49-F1
#
_entry.id   AF-A0A328CZ49-F1
#
_cell.length_a   1.000
_cell.length_b   1.000
_cell.length_c   1.000
_cell.angle_alpha   90.00
_cell.angle_beta   90.00
_cell.angle_gamma   90.00
#
_symmetry.space_group_name_H-M   'P 1'
#
loop_
_entity.id
_entity.type
_entity.pdbx_description
1 polymer ?
#
loop_
_entity_poly.entity_id
_entity_poly.type
_entity_poly.pdbx_seq_one_letter_code
_entity_poly.pdbx_strand_id
1 'polypeptide(L)'
;MNDGSVMIECGGLSVNGTVVNTCDDPSRIQGGALKKFHWSFEEVLLKLKSQAHAPALGPYKWRRRLPLDREGSSGGVPGKLSDCGAAAMDAHQQQRDAARRDQPPRAAGTSAGGGDLSPILFVFFSFLAIFAVVVAPSLSTNIFSTLHQVPEGHVGVYWRGGALLSTITDPGYHLKLPLITHFEPIQVTLQTDLVRDIPCGTKGGVMINFEKIEVVNRLRKDYVYDTLLNYGVNYDNTWIYDKIHHEINQFCSSHSLQQVYIDMFDQIDEKMKDALQADCTRYAPGIEIISVRVTKPKIPESIRRNFEHMEEERTKVLIAVERQRVSEKEAETQKKIAISEAEKNAHVSKIQMEQKLMEKDSARKEEEIANAMYLARERSLADAAYYSTMKEAEANKLKLTPQFLELKFIEAITNNSKIFFGNKVPNMVLDQRILGNFFQE
;
A
#
# COMPACT_ATOMS: atom_id res chain seq x y z
N MET A 1 -19.42 36.76 -37.64
CA MET A 1 -18.74 37.43 -36.51
C MET A 1 -18.36 36.35 -35.52
N ASN A 2 -17.27 36.55 -34.78
CA ASN A 2 -16.52 35.47 -34.12
C ASN A 2 -17.36 34.63 -33.17
N ASP A 3 -17.21 33.31 -33.28
CA ASP A 3 -16.95 32.46 -32.12
C ASP A 3 -15.98 31.34 -32.54
N GLY A 4 -14.82 31.31 -31.89
CA GLY A 4 -13.76 30.35 -32.19
C GLY A 4 -13.85 29.15 -31.27
N SER A 5 -14.21 27.99 -31.81
CA SER A 5 -14.16 26.70 -31.12
C SER A 5 -12.70 26.27 -30.91
N VAL A 6 -12.06 26.79 -29.85
CA VAL A 6 -10.74 26.32 -29.41
C VAL A 6 -10.91 24.97 -28.71
N MET A 7 -10.62 23.90 -29.43
CA MET A 7 -10.29 22.61 -28.84
C MET A 7 -8.99 22.77 -28.05
N ILE A 8 -9.06 22.74 -26.71
CA ILE A 8 -7.87 22.62 -25.88
C ILE A 8 -7.64 21.13 -25.62
N GLU A 9 -6.62 20.57 -26.27
CA GLU A 9 -6.07 19.27 -25.89
C GLU A 9 -5.50 19.36 -24.48
N CYS A 10 -6.14 18.69 -23.52
CA CYS A 10 -5.56 18.47 -22.19
C CYS A 10 -4.39 17.47 -22.31
N GLY A 11 -3.17 18.00 -22.46
CA GLY A 11 -1.94 17.22 -22.39
C GLY A 11 -1.77 16.56 -21.01
N GLY A 12 -2.18 15.30 -20.91
CA GLY A 12 -2.09 14.53 -19.66
C GLY A 12 -0.67 14.04 -19.38
N LEU A 13 -0.04 14.59 -18.34
CA LEU A 13 1.19 14.01 -17.78
C LEU A 13 0.81 12.87 -16.80
N SER A 14 0.97 11.63 -17.23
CA SER A 14 0.66 10.45 -16.42
C SER A 14 1.82 10.09 -15.47
N VAL A 15 1.58 10.15 -14.15
CA VAL A 15 2.45 9.57 -13.13
C VAL A 15 1.59 8.80 -12.13
N ASN A 16 1.86 7.50 -11.99
CA ASN A 16 1.36 6.61 -10.92
C ASN A 16 -0.17 6.57 -10.66
N GLY A 17 -0.94 6.29 -11.73
CA GLY A 17 -1.93 5.20 -11.70
C GLY A 17 -2.96 5.16 -10.57
N THR A 18 -3.43 6.32 -10.08
CA THR A 18 -4.47 6.39 -9.04
C THR A 18 -5.60 7.31 -9.52
N VAL A 19 -6.73 6.71 -9.92
CA VAL A 19 -7.94 7.46 -10.30
C VAL A 19 -8.74 7.72 -9.02
N VAL A 20 -8.80 8.98 -8.59
CA VAL A 20 -9.72 9.44 -7.55
C VAL A 20 -10.80 10.28 -8.22
N ASN A 21 -11.99 9.68 -8.37
CA ASN A 21 -13.16 10.40 -8.86
C ASN A 21 -13.81 11.17 -7.70
N THR A 22 -13.70 12.49 -7.71
CA THR A 22 -14.54 13.38 -6.88
C THR A 22 -15.30 14.32 -7.80
N CYS A 23 -16.56 13.97 -8.06
CA CYS A 23 -17.55 14.89 -8.60
C CYS A 23 -18.37 15.43 -7.43
N ASP A 24 -18.29 16.74 -7.16
CA ASP A 24 -19.23 17.43 -6.28
C ASP A 24 -19.46 18.86 -6.80
N ASP A 25 -20.74 19.24 -6.91
CA ASP A 25 -21.20 20.50 -7.51
C ASP A 25 -21.12 21.68 -6.53
N PRO A 26 -20.74 22.90 -6.96
CA PRO A 26 -20.57 24.04 -6.06
C PRO A 26 -21.88 24.85 -5.88
N SER A 27 -22.76 24.43 -4.94
CA SER A 27 -23.96 25.25 -4.64
C SER A 27 -24.54 25.14 -3.21
N ARG A 28 -23.74 25.43 -2.16
CA ARG A 28 -24.33 25.88 -0.87
C ARG A 28 -23.40 26.74 0.00
N ILE A 29 -23.81 27.97 0.25
CA ILE A 29 -23.25 28.85 1.30
C ILE A 29 -24.21 28.82 2.49
N GLN A 30 -23.71 28.52 3.71
CA GLN A 30 -23.96 29.26 4.96
C GLN A 30 -23.46 28.49 6.20
N GLY A 31 -22.81 29.21 7.12
CA GLY A 31 -22.87 28.87 8.56
C GLY A 31 -21.61 28.34 9.24
N GLY A 32 -20.82 29.24 9.84
CA GLY A 32 -20.33 29.04 11.20
C GLY A 32 -18.85 28.69 11.45
N ALA A 33 -18.38 29.12 12.63
CA ALA A 33 -17.19 28.68 13.37
C ALA A 33 -15.79 28.98 12.78
N LEU A 34 -15.29 30.19 13.09
CA LEU A 34 -13.85 30.45 13.23
C LEU A 34 -13.18 29.45 14.19
N LYS A 35 -12.22 28.66 13.71
CA LYS A 35 -11.15 28.09 14.54
C LYS A 35 -9.80 28.36 13.90
N LYS A 36 -8.93 29.09 14.63
CA LYS A 36 -7.54 29.33 14.26
C LYS A 36 -6.77 28.01 14.28
N PHE A 37 -6.11 27.66 13.18
CA PHE A 37 -4.95 26.77 13.21
C PHE A 37 -3.71 27.59 12.87
N HIS A 38 -2.86 27.77 13.88
CA HIS A 38 -1.59 28.46 13.78
C HIS A 38 -0.53 27.38 13.50
N TRP A 39 -0.04 27.28 12.26
CA TRP A 39 1.09 26.41 11.94
C TRP A 39 2.38 27.24 11.94
N SER A 40 3.40 26.74 12.64
CA SER A 40 4.70 27.41 12.74
C SER A 40 5.43 27.37 11.40
N PHE A 41 6.16 28.43 11.09
CA PHE A 41 6.86 28.63 9.83
C PHE A 41 8.12 27.73 9.67
N GLU A 42 8.47 26.93 10.69
CA GLU A 42 9.68 26.10 10.69
C GLU A 42 9.55 24.73 10.00
N GLU A 43 8.36 24.13 9.91
CA GLU A 43 8.22 22.77 9.34
C GLU A 43 8.31 22.73 7.80
N VAL A 44 8.05 23.85 7.12
CA VAL A 44 8.10 23.93 5.65
C VAL A 44 9.55 23.97 5.13
N LEU A 45 10.49 24.52 5.90
CA LEU A 45 11.88 24.70 5.49
C LEU A 45 12.72 23.40 5.53
N LEU A 46 12.28 22.38 6.26
CA LEU A 46 12.99 21.10 6.36
C LEU A 46 12.71 20.12 5.20
N LYS A 47 11.67 20.36 4.39
CA LYS A 47 11.33 19.51 3.22
C LYS A 47 11.94 19.93 1.88
N LEU A 48 12.71 21.03 1.85
CA LEU A 48 13.28 21.59 0.60
C LEU A 48 14.81 21.42 0.45
N LYS A 49 15.45 20.53 1.22
CA LYS A 49 16.92 20.42 1.26
C LYS A 49 17.52 19.02 1.03
N SER A 50 16.90 18.20 0.17
CA SER A 50 17.53 16.96 -0.32
C SER A 50 17.25 16.67 -1.81
N GLN A 51 17.61 17.60 -2.69
CA GLN A 51 17.72 17.36 -4.14
C GLN A 51 19.01 17.97 -4.69
N ALA A 52 20.09 17.19 -4.70
CA ALA A 52 21.19 17.24 -5.69
C ALA A 52 22.30 16.26 -5.30
N HIS A 53 22.36 15.10 -5.95
CA HIS A 53 23.54 14.50 -6.59
C HIS A 53 23.17 13.10 -7.12
N ALA A 54 23.36 12.89 -8.43
CA ALA A 54 23.26 11.59 -9.08
C ALA A 54 24.67 11.02 -9.33
N PRO A 55 24.80 9.73 -9.64
CA PRO A 55 25.20 9.42 -11.01
C PRO A 55 24.32 8.35 -11.70
N ALA A 56 24.52 8.21 -13.01
CA ALA A 56 23.59 7.58 -13.94
C ALA A 56 23.59 6.04 -13.95
N LEU A 57 22.45 5.46 -14.32
CA LEU A 57 22.29 4.07 -14.75
C LEU A 57 22.21 3.98 -16.28
N GLY A 58 22.92 3.02 -16.87
CA GLY A 58 22.75 2.57 -18.26
C GLY A 58 21.91 1.29 -18.34
N PRO A 59 21.15 1.03 -19.43
CA PRO A 59 20.07 0.05 -19.43
C PRO A 59 20.42 -1.36 -19.96
N TYR A 60 19.64 -2.36 -19.52
CA TYR A 60 19.62 -3.72 -20.06
C TYR A 60 18.78 -3.84 -21.35
N LYS A 61 19.26 -4.59 -22.37
CA LYS A 61 18.55 -5.74 -23.00
C LYS A 61 19.29 -6.36 -24.21
N TRP A 62 18.77 -7.54 -24.62
CA TRP A 62 19.15 -8.41 -25.76
C TRP A 62 20.34 -9.38 -25.50
N ARG A 63 20.41 -10.61 -26.05
CA ARG A 63 19.41 -11.56 -26.63
C ARG A 63 20.08 -12.94 -26.87
N ARG A 64 19.52 -14.03 -26.29
CA ARG A 64 19.40 -15.44 -26.78
C ARG A 64 20.46 -16.03 -27.78
N ARG A 65 21.06 -17.21 -27.46
CA ARG A 65 21.01 -18.52 -28.21
C ARG A 65 22.30 -19.41 -28.12
N LEU A 66 22.10 -20.74 -28.27
CA LEU A 66 23.05 -21.89 -28.34
C LEU A 66 24.12 -21.83 -29.48
N PRO A 67 25.19 -22.66 -29.39
CA PRO A 67 25.31 -23.96 -30.13
C PRO A 67 25.72 -25.14 -29.20
N LEU A 68 25.60 -26.47 -29.44
CA LEU A 68 25.52 -27.42 -30.59
C LEU A 68 26.79 -28.32 -30.75
N ASP A 69 26.57 -29.63 -30.96
CA ASP A 69 27.54 -30.77 -30.95
C ASP A 69 28.05 -31.22 -32.35
N ARG A 70 28.98 -32.22 -32.35
CA ARG A 70 29.42 -33.16 -33.44
C ARG A 70 30.45 -32.61 -34.45
N GLU A 71 31.33 -33.37 -35.14
CA GLU A 71 31.83 -34.78 -35.19
C GLU A 71 33.14 -34.76 -36.04
N GLY A 72 34.06 -35.76 -36.15
CA GLY A 72 34.25 -37.07 -35.50
C GLY A 72 35.34 -37.94 -36.20
N SER A 73 36.10 -38.76 -35.43
CA SER A 73 36.96 -39.92 -35.86
C SER A 73 38.22 -39.75 -36.76
N SER A 74 39.41 -39.93 -36.15
CA SER A 74 40.61 -40.68 -36.66
C SER A 74 41.78 -40.60 -35.64
N GLY A 75 42.84 -41.43 -35.64
CA GLY A 75 43.05 -42.73 -36.30
C GLY A 75 44.53 -43.13 -36.56
N GLY A 76 45.28 -43.67 -35.57
CA GLY A 76 46.68 -44.12 -35.75
C GLY A 76 47.43 -44.53 -34.46
N VAL A 77 48.35 -45.52 -34.56
CA VAL A 77 49.10 -46.28 -33.52
C VAL A 77 50.47 -46.71 -34.16
N PRO A 78 51.59 -47.19 -33.53
CA PRO A 78 52.11 -47.21 -32.13
C PRO A 78 53.56 -46.62 -31.96
N GLY A 79 54.19 -46.80 -30.77
CA GLY A 79 55.67 -46.71 -30.53
C GLY A 79 56.03 -45.79 -29.35
N LYS A 80 56.75 -46.12 -28.26
CA LYS A 80 57.87 -47.04 -27.90
C LYS A 80 59.28 -46.48 -28.22
N LEU A 81 60.16 -46.44 -27.19
CA LEU A 81 61.57 -45.97 -27.18
C LEU A 81 61.74 -44.45 -27.46
N SER A 82 62.84 -43.76 -27.10
CA SER A 82 64.02 -44.05 -26.25
C SER A 82 64.77 -42.74 -25.91
N ASP A 83 65.79 -42.87 -25.06
CA ASP A 83 66.90 -41.93 -24.78
C ASP A 83 67.40 -40.98 -25.89
N CYS A 84 68.03 -39.89 -25.42
CA CYS A 84 69.09 -39.07 -26.06
C CYS A 84 68.80 -38.44 -27.44
N GLY A 85 69.12 -37.18 -27.70
CA GLY A 85 69.84 -36.18 -26.92
C GLY A 85 70.69 -35.26 -27.82
N ALA A 86 71.20 -34.17 -27.23
CA ALA A 86 72.27 -33.28 -27.73
C ALA A 86 72.02 -32.31 -28.90
N ALA A 87 72.77 -31.20 -28.81
CA ALA A 87 73.13 -30.21 -29.84
C ALA A 87 72.00 -29.30 -30.39
N ALA A 88 72.21 -28.00 -30.64
CA ALA A 88 73.24 -27.01 -30.27
C ALA A 88 72.59 -25.60 -30.53
N MET A 89 73.12 -24.40 -30.32
CA MET A 89 74.46 -23.80 -30.33
C MET A 89 74.43 -22.46 -29.55
N ASP A 90 75.61 -21.98 -29.11
CA ASP A 90 76.17 -20.61 -29.17
C ASP A 90 75.29 -19.34 -28.89
N ALA A 91 75.80 -18.23 -28.35
CA ALA A 91 77.21 -17.80 -28.21
C ALA A 91 77.48 -16.94 -26.94
N HIS A 92 78.77 -16.78 -26.65
CA HIS A 92 79.36 -15.98 -25.56
C HIS A 92 79.07 -14.47 -25.62
N GLN A 93 79.16 -13.79 -24.47
CA GLN A 93 80.14 -12.71 -24.26
C GLN A 93 80.46 -12.44 -22.76
N GLN A 94 81.72 -12.68 -22.36
CA GLN A 94 82.53 -12.05 -21.27
C GLN A 94 82.01 -11.88 -19.81
N GLN A 95 82.85 -11.75 -18.76
CA GLN A 95 84.14 -12.35 -18.34
C GLN A 95 84.48 -11.82 -16.91
N ARG A 96 85.36 -12.51 -16.15
CA ARG A 96 85.94 -12.12 -14.82
C ARG A 96 85.01 -12.28 -13.60
N ASP A 97 85.44 -12.80 -12.44
CA ASP A 97 86.77 -13.28 -12.02
C ASP A 97 86.72 -14.46 -11.01
N ALA A 98 87.89 -15.09 -10.87
CA ALA A 98 88.39 -16.09 -9.90
C ALA A 98 87.86 -16.07 -8.43
N ALA A 99 88.02 -17.11 -7.59
CA ALA A 99 88.35 -18.55 -7.77
C ALA A 99 88.41 -19.29 -6.40
N ARG A 100 88.40 -20.65 -6.44
CA ARG A 100 88.92 -21.61 -5.41
C ARG A 100 88.18 -21.70 -4.06
N ARG A 101 88.18 -22.85 -3.35
CA ARG A 101 88.31 -24.29 -3.68
C ARG A 101 87.95 -25.10 -2.41
N ASP A 102 87.57 -26.36 -2.56
CA ASP A 102 87.21 -27.26 -1.45
C ASP A 102 88.34 -27.52 -0.43
N GLN A 103 87.94 -27.92 0.79
CA GLN A 103 88.82 -28.47 1.81
C GLN A 103 89.28 -29.91 1.48
N PRO A 104 90.57 -30.24 1.69
CA PRO A 104 91.04 -31.60 1.93
C PRO A 104 91.37 -31.85 3.43
N PRO A 105 91.66 -33.10 3.85
CA PRO A 105 91.54 -33.51 5.26
C PRO A 105 92.86 -33.79 6.02
N ARG A 106 92.70 -34.11 7.32
CA ARG A 106 93.58 -34.88 8.24
C ARG A 106 94.88 -34.25 8.80
N ALA A 107 94.81 -33.94 10.10
CA ALA A 107 95.64 -34.44 11.21
C ALA A 107 97.19 -34.35 11.20
N ALA A 108 97.75 -33.63 12.18
CA ALA A 108 98.87 -34.01 13.06
C ALA A 108 99.14 -32.90 14.12
N GLY A 109 99.85 -33.20 15.21
CA GLY A 109 100.61 -32.18 15.98
C GLY A 109 100.21 -31.92 17.44
N THR A 110 100.88 -32.62 18.34
CA THR A 110 100.91 -32.54 19.81
C THR A 110 101.37 -31.21 20.47
N SER A 111 100.82 -30.92 21.67
CA SER A 111 101.47 -30.28 22.86
C SER A 111 102.02 -28.84 22.75
N ALA A 112 101.97 -27.94 23.76
CA ALA A 112 102.20 -28.10 25.20
C ALA A 112 101.82 -26.81 26.00
N GLY A 113 101.70 -26.92 27.33
CA GLY A 113 101.61 -25.80 28.30
C GLY A 113 100.24 -25.10 28.39
N GLY A 114 99.69 -24.75 29.55
CA GLY A 114 100.21 -24.76 30.92
C GLY A 114 99.67 -23.52 31.65
N GLY A 115 98.69 -23.67 32.55
CA GLY A 115 97.97 -22.54 33.13
C GLY A 115 96.68 -22.96 33.85
N ASP A 116 96.83 -23.47 35.08
CA ASP A 116 95.77 -24.16 35.83
C ASP A 116 94.71 -23.23 36.45
N LEU A 117 93.72 -22.83 35.64
CA LEU A 117 92.40 -22.36 36.12
C LEU A 117 91.22 -22.89 35.24
N SER A 118 91.51 -23.79 34.30
CA SER A 118 90.63 -24.11 33.18
C SER A 118 89.36 -24.94 33.50
N PRO A 119 89.36 -26.04 34.28
CA PRO A 119 88.18 -26.90 34.36
C PRO A 119 86.99 -26.22 35.04
N ILE A 120 87.23 -25.38 36.06
CA ILE A 120 86.16 -24.65 36.76
C ILE A 120 85.54 -23.60 35.82
N LEU A 121 86.37 -22.83 35.09
CA LEU A 121 85.87 -21.83 34.13
C LEU A 121 85.12 -22.48 32.96
N PHE A 122 85.59 -23.59 32.38
CA PHE A 122 84.85 -24.29 31.33
C PHE A 122 83.53 -24.87 31.83
N VAL A 123 83.46 -25.39 33.06
CA VAL A 123 82.20 -25.83 33.66
C VAL A 123 81.26 -24.64 33.90
N PHE A 124 81.74 -23.53 34.48
CA PHE A 124 80.93 -22.31 34.64
C PHE A 124 80.45 -21.72 33.31
N PHE A 125 81.28 -21.67 32.28
CA PHE A 125 80.89 -21.20 30.95
C PHE A 125 79.92 -22.15 30.26
N SER A 126 80.03 -23.47 30.45
CA SER A 126 79.05 -24.42 29.92
C SER A 126 77.70 -24.32 30.65
N PHE A 127 77.68 -24.13 31.97
CA PHE A 127 76.44 -23.82 32.70
C PHE A 127 75.85 -22.47 32.30
N LEU A 128 76.65 -21.42 32.11
CA LEU A 128 76.20 -20.12 31.59
C LEU A 128 75.66 -20.22 30.16
N ALA A 129 76.28 -21.03 29.29
CA ALA A 129 75.81 -21.26 27.93
C ALA A 129 74.49 -22.05 27.92
N ILE A 130 74.36 -23.09 28.74
CA ILE A 130 73.10 -23.84 28.90
C ILE A 130 72.01 -22.94 29.48
N PHE A 131 72.33 -22.09 30.46
CA PHE A 131 71.40 -21.09 30.99
C PHE A 131 70.99 -20.07 29.92
N ALA A 132 71.92 -19.57 29.11
CA ALA A 132 71.64 -18.65 28.01
C ALA A 132 70.85 -19.29 26.85
N VAL A 133 71.01 -20.60 26.59
CA VAL A 133 70.33 -21.31 25.49
C VAL A 133 69.00 -21.94 25.92
N VAL A 134 68.79 -22.24 27.20
CA VAL A 134 67.55 -22.86 27.72
C VAL A 134 66.71 -21.88 28.53
N VAL A 135 67.31 -21.11 29.44
CA VAL A 135 66.56 -20.21 30.35
C VAL A 135 66.30 -18.85 29.71
N ALA A 136 67.25 -18.25 29.00
CA ALA A 136 67.02 -16.95 28.37
C ALA A 136 65.91 -16.95 27.28
N PRO A 137 65.84 -17.91 26.34
CA PRO A 137 64.74 -17.94 25.37
C PRO A 137 63.41 -18.39 25.97
N SER A 138 63.40 -19.23 27.00
CA SER A 138 62.15 -19.58 27.70
C SER A 138 61.64 -18.42 28.58
N LEU A 139 62.51 -17.57 29.11
CA LEU A 139 62.11 -16.35 29.80
C LEU A 139 61.64 -15.27 28.81
N SER A 140 62.30 -15.11 27.66
CA SER A 140 61.94 -14.07 26.68
C SER A 140 60.59 -14.33 25.98
N THR A 141 60.24 -15.59 25.69
CA THR A 141 58.91 -15.93 25.15
C THR A 141 57.76 -15.63 26.11
N ASN A 142 58.00 -15.69 27.42
CA ASN A 142 57.01 -15.34 28.44
C ASN A 142 56.76 -13.82 28.53
N ILE A 143 57.75 -12.97 28.22
CA ILE A 143 57.60 -11.50 28.29
C ILE A 143 56.57 -11.02 27.25
N PHE A 144 56.58 -11.55 26.03
CA PHE A 144 55.59 -11.18 25.01
C PHE A 144 54.15 -11.64 25.35
N SER A 145 53.97 -12.56 26.31
CA SER A 145 52.65 -12.94 26.82
C SER A 145 52.11 -11.99 27.91
N THR A 146 52.94 -11.07 28.42
CA THR A 146 52.52 -10.10 29.46
C THR A 146 51.62 -9.00 28.89
N LEU A 147 51.89 -8.53 27.68
CA LEU A 147 51.09 -7.49 27.03
C LEU A 147 49.98 -8.14 26.21
N HIS A 148 48.75 -7.69 26.41
CA HIS A 148 47.61 -8.09 25.60
C HIS A 148 46.71 -6.89 25.31
N GLN A 149 45.87 -7.01 24.29
CA GLN A 149 44.94 -5.97 23.89
C GLN A 149 43.50 -6.42 24.17
N VAL A 150 42.75 -5.59 24.89
CA VAL A 150 41.30 -5.68 24.98
C VAL A 150 40.73 -4.94 23.76
N PRO A 151 40.01 -5.62 22.85
CA PRO A 151 39.43 -4.96 21.68
C PRO A 151 38.30 -4.00 22.08
N GLU A 152 38.04 -3.01 21.23
CA GLU A 152 36.91 -2.10 21.42
C GLU A 152 35.57 -2.84 21.54
N GLY A 153 34.65 -2.27 22.32
CA GLY A 153 33.37 -2.90 22.64
C GLY A 153 33.43 -4.09 23.60
N HIS A 154 34.61 -4.44 24.09
CA HIS A 154 34.81 -5.48 25.11
C HIS A 154 35.36 -4.87 26.40
N VAL A 155 35.19 -5.61 27.49
CA VAL A 155 35.76 -5.35 28.81
C VAL A 155 36.69 -6.51 29.15
N GLY A 156 37.89 -6.19 29.63
CA GLY A 156 38.85 -7.19 30.07
C GLY A 156 38.55 -7.65 31.48
N VAL A 157 38.38 -8.96 31.65
CA VAL A 157 38.16 -9.61 32.95
C VAL A 157 39.28 -10.59 33.24
N TYR A 158 39.69 -10.65 34.51
CA TYR A 158 40.87 -11.40 34.95
C TYR A 158 40.56 -12.31 36.13
N TRP A 159 41.11 -13.51 36.08
CA TRP A 159 41.13 -14.42 37.23
C TRP A 159 42.57 -14.57 37.70
N ARG A 160 42.82 -14.44 39.01
CA ARG A 160 44.14 -14.63 39.62
C ARG A 160 44.10 -15.87 40.50
N GLY A 161 44.84 -16.93 40.13
CA GLY A 161 44.82 -18.19 40.88
C GLY A 161 43.42 -18.82 41.02
N GLY A 162 42.55 -18.60 40.03
CA GLY A 162 41.15 -19.06 40.04
C GLY A 162 40.12 -18.08 40.60
N ALA A 163 40.52 -17.04 41.33
CA ALA A 163 39.60 -16.03 41.86
C ALA A 163 39.36 -14.89 40.85
N LEU A 164 38.09 -14.56 40.60
CA LEU A 164 37.67 -13.43 39.75
C LEU A 164 38.06 -12.10 40.39
N LEU A 165 38.79 -11.24 39.67
CA LEU A 165 39.20 -9.92 40.13
C LEU A 165 38.06 -8.90 39.97
N SER A 166 37.82 -8.08 40.99
CA SER A 166 36.74 -7.07 40.99
C SER A 166 36.99 -5.86 40.08
N THR A 167 38.23 -5.59 39.72
CA THR A 167 38.58 -4.51 38.78
C THR A 167 38.50 -5.01 37.33
N ILE A 168 37.46 -4.60 36.64
CA ILE A 168 37.35 -4.73 35.18
C ILE A 168 38.23 -3.69 34.47
N THR A 169 38.77 -4.01 33.29
CA THR A 169 39.56 -3.06 32.48
C THR A 169 38.85 -2.65 31.19
N ASP A 170 38.85 -1.36 30.90
CA ASP A 170 38.40 -0.79 29.62
C ASP A 170 39.23 -1.25 28.41
N PRO A 171 38.76 -1.06 27.16
CA PRO A 171 39.52 -1.39 25.96
C PRO A 171 40.90 -0.70 25.90
N GLY A 172 41.86 -1.35 25.23
CA GLY A 172 43.25 -0.89 25.14
C GLY A 172 44.29 -1.96 25.51
N TYR A 173 45.53 -1.54 25.70
CA TYR A 173 46.64 -2.42 26.05
C TYR A 173 46.79 -2.57 27.56
N HIS A 174 46.78 -3.81 28.05
CA HIS A 174 46.88 -4.13 29.47
C HIS A 174 47.96 -5.17 29.75
N LEU A 175 48.54 -5.10 30.95
CA LEU A 175 49.57 -6.03 31.41
C LEU A 175 48.95 -7.13 32.29
N LYS A 176 49.04 -8.37 31.82
CA LYS A 176 48.70 -9.59 32.57
C LYS A 176 49.97 -10.29 33.05
N LEU A 177 49.88 -11.01 34.16
CA LEU A 177 51.00 -11.82 34.66
C LEU A 177 50.91 -13.22 34.02
N PRO A 178 51.89 -13.66 33.22
CA PRO A 178 51.91 -15.02 32.70
C PRO A 178 51.86 -16.03 33.85
N LEU A 179 51.33 -17.22 33.56
CA LEU A 179 51.14 -18.35 34.49
C LEU A 179 50.09 -18.16 35.60
N ILE A 180 49.93 -16.98 36.19
CA ILE A 180 49.03 -16.75 37.35
C ILE A 180 47.67 -16.17 36.95
N THR A 181 47.62 -15.36 35.88
CA THR A 181 46.40 -14.66 35.48
C THR A 181 45.79 -15.17 34.19
N HIS A 182 44.53 -15.62 34.26
CA HIS A 182 43.69 -15.86 33.09
C HIS A 182 43.05 -14.53 32.67
N PHE A 183 42.87 -14.35 31.36
CA PHE A 183 42.25 -13.17 30.76
C PHE A 183 41.16 -13.62 29.79
N GLU A 184 40.00 -13.00 29.87
CA GLU A 184 38.90 -13.24 28.94
C GLU A 184 38.26 -11.91 28.51
N PRO A 185 38.17 -11.62 27.20
CA PRO A 185 37.52 -10.43 26.68
C PRO A 185 36.01 -10.64 26.62
N ILE A 186 35.25 -9.89 27.41
CA ILE A 186 33.80 -10.05 27.49
C ILE A 186 33.13 -8.88 26.75
N GLN A 187 32.28 -9.22 25.79
CA GLN A 187 31.63 -8.23 24.94
C GLN A 187 30.50 -7.52 25.70
N VAL A 188 30.45 -6.20 25.58
CA VAL A 188 29.46 -5.33 26.26
C VAL A 188 28.70 -4.45 25.26
N THR A 189 28.95 -4.63 23.96
CA THR A 189 28.14 -4.05 22.88
C THR A 189 26.84 -4.86 22.71
N LEU A 190 26.03 -4.41 21.76
CA LEU A 190 24.98 -5.26 21.18
C LEU A 190 25.60 -6.55 20.66
N GLN A 191 25.02 -7.68 21.05
CA GLN A 191 25.32 -9.01 20.56
C GLN A 191 24.07 -9.59 19.87
N THR A 192 24.20 -10.74 19.21
CA THR A 192 23.07 -11.44 18.59
C THR A 192 23.27 -12.93 18.72
N ASP A 193 22.63 -13.49 19.74
CA ASP A 193 22.70 -14.91 20.05
C ASP A 193 21.76 -15.69 19.14
N LEU A 194 22.24 -16.84 18.65
CA LEU A 194 21.57 -17.64 17.64
C LEU A 194 21.25 -19.02 18.17
N VAL A 195 20.02 -19.20 18.63
CA VAL A 195 19.49 -20.52 19.00
C VAL A 195 18.94 -21.19 17.74
N ARG A 196 19.24 -22.48 17.54
CA ARG A 196 18.86 -23.23 16.34
C ARG A 196 18.25 -24.57 16.70
N ASP A 197 17.43 -25.08 15.79
CA ASP A 197 16.86 -26.42 15.81
C ASP A 197 16.24 -26.79 17.17
N ILE A 198 15.25 -26.01 17.60
CA ILE A 198 14.47 -26.27 18.82
C ILE A 198 13.28 -27.19 18.49
N PRO A 199 13.32 -28.49 18.83
CA PRO A 199 12.18 -29.38 18.68
C PRO A 199 11.11 -29.04 19.73
N CYS A 200 9.86 -28.94 19.28
CA CYS A 200 8.73 -28.50 20.10
C CYS A 200 7.50 -29.38 19.87
N GLY A 201 6.89 -29.86 20.96
CA GLY A 201 5.63 -30.63 20.90
C GLY A 201 4.42 -29.70 20.96
N THR A 202 3.62 -29.65 19.89
CA THR A 202 2.33 -28.92 19.92
C THR A 202 1.28 -29.68 20.71
N LYS A 203 0.24 -28.99 21.20
CA LYS A 203 -0.93 -29.59 21.87
C LYS A 203 -1.61 -30.71 21.07
N GLY A 204 -1.46 -30.71 19.74
CA GLY A 204 -1.97 -31.75 18.84
C GLY A 204 -1.09 -33.00 18.72
N GLY A 205 0.00 -33.12 19.50
CA GLY A 205 0.95 -34.23 19.42
C GLY A 205 1.89 -34.19 18.21
N VAL A 206 1.83 -33.13 17.41
CA VAL A 206 2.77 -32.91 16.29
C VAL A 206 4.04 -32.27 16.82
N MET A 207 5.18 -32.91 16.53
CA MET A 207 6.52 -32.34 16.69
C MET A 207 6.81 -31.37 15.53
N ILE A 208 7.15 -30.13 15.87
CA ILE A 208 7.67 -29.11 14.96
C ILE A 208 9.10 -28.72 15.37
N ASN A 209 9.85 -28.08 14.48
CA ASN A 209 11.21 -27.60 14.78
C ASN A 209 11.36 -26.12 14.43
N PHE A 210 11.81 -25.28 15.36
CA PHE A 210 12.16 -23.89 15.05
C PHE A 210 13.60 -23.85 14.53
N GLU A 211 13.78 -23.51 13.25
CA GLU A 211 15.10 -23.55 12.59
C GLU A 211 16.07 -22.54 13.21
N LYS A 212 15.60 -21.34 13.54
CA LYS A 212 16.41 -20.25 14.09
C LYS A 212 15.59 -19.29 14.97
N ILE A 213 16.16 -18.91 16.11
CA ILE A 213 15.72 -17.77 16.92
C ILE A 213 16.92 -16.85 17.11
N GLU A 214 16.74 -15.57 16.84
CA GLU A 214 17.75 -14.52 17.00
C GLU A 214 17.38 -13.68 18.23
N VAL A 215 18.30 -13.53 19.18
CA VAL A 215 18.11 -12.65 20.35
C VAL A 215 19.18 -11.58 20.35
N VAL A 216 18.76 -10.33 20.25
CA VAL A 216 19.64 -9.16 20.39
C VAL A 216 19.68 -8.77 21.86
N ASN A 217 20.84 -8.96 22.47
CA ASN A 217 21.11 -8.72 23.88
C ASN A 217 22.29 -7.75 24.08
N ARG A 218 22.45 -7.27 25.31
CA ARG A 218 23.61 -6.49 25.75
C ARG A 218 23.88 -6.73 27.23
N LEU A 219 25.15 -6.94 27.59
CA LEU A 219 25.61 -6.93 28.99
C LEU A 219 26.04 -5.52 29.39
N ARG A 220 25.42 -4.95 30.43
CA ARG A 220 25.80 -3.64 30.98
C ARG A 220 27.17 -3.72 31.67
N LYS A 221 28.12 -2.84 31.27
CA LYS A 221 29.48 -2.74 31.84
C LYS A 221 29.52 -2.80 33.38
N ASP A 222 28.63 -2.04 34.03
CA ASP A 222 28.58 -1.91 35.50
C ASP A 222 28.34 -3.24 36.23
N TYR A 223 27.62 -4.18 35.59
CA TYR A 223 27.18 -5.46 36.17
C TYR A 223 27.97 -6.67 35.64
N VAL A 224 29.05 -6.44 34.86
CA VAL A 224 29.88 -7.52 34.30
C VAL A 224 30.45 -8.39 35.42
N TYR A 225 31.03 -7.78 36.47
CA TYR A 225 31.60 -8.55 37.59
C TYR A 225 30.57 -9.42 38.30
N ASP A 226 29.42 -8.86 38.68
CA ASP A 226 28.36 -9.57 39.42
C ASP A 226 27.74 -10.70 38.58
N THR A 227 27.56 -10.48 37.28
CA THR A 227 27.00 -11.49 36.37
C THR A 227 27.93 -12.71 36.28
N LEU A 228 29.24 -12.45 36.13
CA LEU A 228 30.26 -13.51 36.03
C LEU A 228 30.52 -14.22 37.35
N LEU A 229 30.41 -13.51 38.48
CA LEU A 229 30.57 -14.10 39.81
C LEU A 229 29.45 -15.10 40.12
N ASN A 230 28.21 -14.79 39.71
CA ASN A 230 27.04 -15.63 39.99
C ASN A 230 26.80 -16.72 38.92
N TYR A 231 27.08 -16.45 37.64
CA TYR A 231 26.71 -17.32 36.51
C TYR A 231 27.90 -17.81 35.67
N GLY A 232 29.10 -17.31 35.91
CA GLY A 232 30.27 -17.61 35.07
C GLY A 232 30.22 -16.91 33.71
N VAL A 233 31.21 -17.21 32.86
CA VAL A 233 31.38 -16.58 31.54
C VAL A 233 30.24 -16.93 30.58
N ASN A 234 29.74 -18.17 30.65
CA ASN A 234 28.69 -18.70 29.78
C ASN A 234 27.28 -18.40 30.34
N TYR A 235 27.05 -17.16 30.79
CA TYR A 235 25.76 -16.72 31.36
C TYR A 235 24.61 -16.74 30.33
N ASP A 236 24.97 -16.60 29.04
CA ASP A 236 24.12 -16.67 27.86
C ASP A 236 23.40 -18.02 27.74
N ASN A 237 24.09 -19.12 28.04
CA ASN A 237 23.54 -20.46 27.92
C ASN A 237 22.38 -20.66 28.92
N THR A 238 22.58 -20.29 30.19
CA THR A 238 21.54 -20.45 31.22
C THR A 238 20.37 -19.46 31.06
N TRP A 239 20.66 -18.18 30.82
CA TRP A 239 19.63 -17.12 30.84
C TRP A 239 18.94 -16.88 29.49
N ILE A 240 19.57 -17.25 28.38
CA ILE A 240 19.04 -17.04 27.03
C ILE A 240 18.76 -18.39 26.37
N TYR A 241 19.76 -19.24 26.13
CA TYR A 241 19.58 -20.49 25.39
C TYR A 241 18.59 -21.45 26.08
N ASP A 242 18.84 -21.86 27.32
CA ASP A 242 18.00 -22.80 28.08
C ASP A 242 16.60 -22.24 28.32
N LYS A 243 16.52 -20.93 28.62
CA LYS A 243 15.24 -20.24 28.87
C LYS A 243 14.37 -20.19 27.61
N ILE A 244 14.93 -19.93 26.43
CA ILE A 244 14.19 -19.99 25.16
C ILE A 244 13.66 -21.40 24.90
N HIS A 245 14.46 -22.45 25.15
CA HIS A 245 14.00 -23.84 25.01
C HIS A 245 12.81 -24.13 25.94
N HIS A 246 12.85 -23.65 27.18
CA HIS A 246 11.75 -23.83 28.13
C HIS A 246 10.48 -23.10 27.67
N GLU A 247 10.58 -21.80 27.35
CA GLU A 247 9.43 -20.98 26.98
C GLU A 247 8.80 -21.39 25.64
N ILE A 248 9.60 -21.77 24.64
CA ILE A 248 9.09 -22.30 23.37
C ILE A 248 8.29 -23.60 23.62
N ASN A 249 8.83 -24.54 24.42
CA ASN A 249 8.13 -25.78 24.74
C ASN A 249 6.84 -25.53 25.54
N GLN A 250 6.85 -24.59 26.49
CA GLN A 250 5.66 -24.15 27.22
C GLN A 250 4.61 -23.55 26.27
N PHE A 251 5.03 -22.73 25.30
CA PHE A 251 4.16 -22.13 24.30
C PHE A 251 3.53 -23.17 23.35
N CYS A 252 4.31 -24.11 22.80
CA CYS A 252 3.75 -25.15 21.91
C CYS A 252 2.80 -26.09 22.66
N SER A 253 3.11 -26.48 23.90
CA SER A 253 2.29 -27.44 24.66
C SER A 253 0.87 -26.92 24.93
N SER A 254 0.70 -25.60 25.00
CA SER A 254 -0.58 -24.93 25.22
C SER A 254 -1.39 -24.64 23.93
N HIS A 255 -0.73 -24.60 22.76
CA HIS A 255 -1.32 -24.19 21.47
C HIS A 255 -1.34 -25.30 20.40
N SER A 256 -2.28 -25.23 19.46
CA SER A 256 -2.31 -26.14 18.31
C SER A 256 -1.30 -25.76 17.23
N LEU A 257 -0.96 -26.69 16.33
CA LEU A 257 -0.10 -26.43 15.16
C LEU A 257 -0.57 -25.21 14.35
N GLN A 258 -1.87 -25.12 14.07
CA GLN A 258 -2.50 -24.01 13.36
C GLN A 258 -2.23 -22.67 14.07
N GLN A 259 -2.42 -22.63 15.38
CA GLN A 259 -2.27 -21.41 16.17
C GLN A 259 -0.81 -20.96 16.20
N VAL A 260 0.15 -21.87 16.39
CA VAL A 260 1.58 -21.55 16.42
C VAL A 260 2.10 -21.11 15.04
N TYR A 261 1.61 -21.71 13.95
CA TYR A 261 2.12 -21.46 12.60
C TYR A 261 1.46 -20.25 11.89
N ILE A 262 0.20 -19.95 12.21
CA ILE A 262 -0.61 -18.93 11.52
C ILE A 262 -1.15 -17.90 12.52
N ASP A 263 -2.07 -18.29 13.40
CA ASP A 263 -2.91 -17.32 14.13
C ASP A 263 -2.15 -16.48 15.18
N MET A 264 -1.06 -17.01 15.73
CA MET A 264 -0.35 -16.48 16.91
C MET A 264 1.14 -16.22 16.66
N PHE A 265 1.65 -16.51 15.46
CA PHE A 265 3.09 -16.45 15.15
C PHE A 265 3.70 -15.07 15.46
N ASP A 266 3.05 -14.00 15.03
CA ASP A 266 3.52 -12.62 15.21
C ASP A 266 3.55 -12.19 16.70
N GLN A 267 2.89 -12.92 17.60
CA GLN A 267 2.90 -12.66 19.05
C GLN A 267 3.99 -13.45 19.79
N ILE A 268 4.67 -14.39 19.14
CA ILE A 268 5.71 -15.20 19.80
C ILE A 268 6.92 -14.32 20.13
N ASP A 269 7.34 -13.45 19.21
CA ASP A 269 8.49 -12.54 19.36
C ASP A 269 8.37 -11.68 20.63
N GLU A 270 7.27 -10.96 20.80
CA GLU A 270 7.05 -10.11 21.98
C GLU A 270 6.86 -10.92 23.27
N LYS A 271 6.09 -12.03 23.25
CA LYS A 271 5.93 -12.89 24.44
C LYS A 271 7.26 -13.49 24.90
N MET A 272 8.13 -13.90 23.98
CA MET A 272 9.45 -14.44 24.29
C MET A 272 10.36 -13.36 24.87
N LYS A 273 10.39 -12.18 24.25
CA LYS A 273 11.13 -11.00 24.74
C LYS A 273 10.69 -10.60 26.15
N ASP A 274 9.39 -10.50 26.40
CA ASP A 274 8.83 -10.13 27.70
C ASP A 274 9.17 -11.18 28.77
N ALA A 275 9.05 -12.48 28.45
CA ALA A 275 9.40 -13.57 29.37
C ALA A 275 10.90 -13.59 29.71
N LEU A 276 11.78 -13.43 28.72
CA LEU A 276 13.23 -13.33 28.93
C LEU A 276 13.59 -12.08 29.77
N GLN A 277 13.05 -10.91 29.40
CA GLN A 277 13.34 -9.67 30.11
C GLN A 277 12.81 -9.67 31.55
N ALA A 278 11.66 -10.30 31.82
CA ALA A 278 11.13 -10.42 33.18
C ALA A 278 12.07 -11.20 34.11
N ASP A 279 12.60 -12.35 33.66
CA ASP A 279 13.53 -13.15 34.46
C ASP A 279 14.92 -12.51 34.54
N CYS A 280 15.45 -11.94 33.46
CA CYS A 280 16.70 -11.17 33.51
C CYS A 280 16.60 -9.99 34.50
N THR A 281 15.49 -9.24 34.49
CA THR A 281 15.28 -8.11 35.43
C THR A 281 15.24 -8.57 36.89
N ARG A 282 14.80 -9.81 37.16
CA ARG A 282 14.67 -10.37 38.51
C ARG A 282 15.95 -11.00 39.04
N TYR A 283 16.73 -11.66 38.20
CA TYR A 283 17.87 -12.48 38.62
C TYR A 283 19.23 -11.99 38.08
N ALA A 284 19.27 -11.44 36.88
CA ALA A 284 20.49 -11.04 36.18
C ALA A 284 20.36 -9.61 35.58
N PRO A 285 20.23 -8.55 36.41
CA PRO A 285 19.89 -7.19 35.96
C PRO A 285 20.95 -6.51 35.08
N GLY A 286 22.12 -7.14 34.91
CA GLY A 286 23.13 -6.74 33.93
C GLY A 286 22.77 -7.10 32.48
N ILE A 287 21.89 -8.08 32.25
CA ILE A 287 21.52 -8.58 30.92
C ILE A 287 20.28 -7.82 30.44
N GLU A 288 20.41 -7.09 29.34
CA GLU A 288 19.31 -6.40 28.66
C GLU A 288 18.93 -7.15 27.37
N ILE A 289 17.65 -7.48 27.22
CA ILE A 289 17.08 -8.09 26.00
C ILE A 289 16.39 -7.00 25.20
N ILE A 290 16.86 -6.76 23.98
CA ILE A 290 16.43 -5.61 23.16
C ILE A 290 15.38 -6.04 22.15
N SER A 291 15.60 -7.17 21.47
CA SER A 291 14.68 -7.71 20.48
C SER A 291 14.88 -9.22 20.35
N VAL A 292 13.78 -9.94 20.17
CA VAL A 292 13.77 -11.36 19.80
C VAL A 292 13.11 -11.47 18.44
N ARG A 293 13.64 -12.34 17.57
CA ARG A 293 13.05 -12.69 16.28
C ARG A 293 13.02 -14.20 16.13
N VAL A 294 11.83 -14.77 16.07
CA VAL A 294 11.57 -16.20 15.83
C VAL A 294 11.35 -16.43 14.34
N THR A 295 11.96 -17.47 13.77
CA THR A 295 11.64 -17.93 12.40
C THR A 295 10.46 -18.89 12.40
N LYS A 296 9.73 -18.99 11.29
CA LYS A 296 8.57 -19.89 11.19
C LYS A 296 9.02 -21.35 11.43
N PRO A 297 8.30 -22.12 12.26
CA PRO A 297 8.70 -23.50 12.54
C PRO A 297 8.47 -24.40 11.33
N LYS A 298 9.40 -25.33 11.14
CA LYS A 298 9.38 -26.34 10.09
C LYS A 298 8.38 -27.45 10.46
N ILE A 299 7.40 -27.66 9.58
CA ILE A 299 6.42 -28.74 9.67
C ILE A 299 7.00 -30.01 9.02
N PRO A 300 6.90 -31.20 9.65
CA PRO A 300 7.37 -32.45 9.04
C PRO A 300 6.56 -32.84 7.79
N GLU A 301 7.25 -33.43 6.80
CA GLU A 301 6.68 -33.74 5.47
C GLU A 301 5.42 -34.62 5.52
N SER A 302 5.35 -35.53 6.50
CA SER A 302 4.26 -36.50 6.67
C SER A 302 2.88 -35.88 6.82
N ILE A 303 2.79 -34.65 7.35
CA ILE A 303 1.53 -33.93 7.57
C ILE A 303 1.39 -32.68 6.70
N ARG A 304 2.47 -32.21 6.07
CA ARG A 304 2.49 -30.94 5.32
C ARG A 304 1.37 -30.88 4.27
N ARG A 305 1.23 -31.93 3.46
CA ARG A 305 0.18 -32.01 2.42
C ARG A 305 -1.23 -32.03 3.01
N ASN A 306 -1.43 -32.70 4.14
CA ASN A 306 -2.72 -32.75 4.82
C ASN A 306 -3.09 -31.38 5.42
N PHE A 307 -2.10 -30.63 5.91
CA PHE A 307 -2.27 -29.27 6.40
C PHE A 307 -2.60 -28.29 5.27
N GLU A 308 -1.88 -28.38 4.13
CA GLU A 308 -2.16 -27.62 2.92
C GLU A 308 -3.60 -27.85 2.42
N HIS A 309 -4.03 -29.11 2.26
CA HIS A 309 -5.41 -29.43 1.87
C HIS A 309 -6.46 -28.99 2.91
N MET A 310 -6.17 -29.08 4.21
CA MET A 310 -7.09 -28.63 5.25
C MET A 310 -7.33 -27.12 5.20
N GLU A 311 -6.29 -26.31 4.96
CA GLU A 311 -6.42 -24.86 4.83
C GLU A 311 -7.05 -24.46 3.47
N GLU A 312 -6.84 -25.23 2.40
CA GLU A 312 -7.62 -25.10 1.15
C GLU A 312 -9.12 -25.31 1.39
N GLU A 313 -9.53 -26.41 2.05
CA GLU A 313 -10.93 -26.69 2.36
C GLU A 313 -11.54 -25.66 3.32
N ARG A 314 -10.79 -25.24 4.35
CA ARG A 314 -11.22 -24.17 5.26
C ARG A 314 -11.47 -22.86 4.52
N THR A 315 -10.61 -22.52 3.57
CA THR A 315 -10.77 -21.34 2.71
C THR A 315 -12.01 -21.47 1.81
N LYS A 316 -12.25 -22.64 1.21
CA LYS A 316 -13.46 -22.91 0.42
C LYS A 316 -14.74 -22.74 1.26
N VAL A 317 -14.76 -23.24 2.49
CA VAL A 317 -15.90 -23.09 3.41
C VAL A 317 -16.14 -21.62 3.76
N LEU A 318 -15.11 -20.84 4.09
CA LEU A 318 -15.24 -19.40 4.37
C LEU A 318 -15.78 -18.63 3.16
N ILE A 319 -15.29 -18.92 1.96
CA ILE A 319 -15.79 -18.32 0.71
C ILE A 319 -17.26 -18.71 0.46
N ALA A 320 -17.63 -19.98 0.69
CA ALA A 320 -19.00 -20.44 0.51
C ALA A 320 -19.98 -19.75 1.49
N VAL A 321 -19.59 -19.58 2.75
CA VAL A 321 -20.37 -18.86 3.76
C VAL A 321 -20.53 -17.38 3.41
N GLU A 322 -19.47 -16.70 2.98
CA GLU A 322 -19.59 -15.28 2.61
C GLU A 322 -20.39 -15.10 1.31
N ARG A 323 -20.22 -16.00 0.33
CA ARG A 323 -21.05 -16.02 -0.88
C ARG A 323 -22.52 -16.26 -0.56
N GLN A 324 -22.83 -17.12 0.41
CA GLN A 324 -24.21 -17.32 0.88
C GLN A 324 -24.78 -16.01 1.45
N ARG A 325 -24.05 -15.33 2.36
CA ARG A 325 -24.48 -14.02 2.93
C ARG A 325 -24.68 -12.95 1.87
N VAL A 326 -23.81 -12.91 0.84
CA VAL A 326 -23.98 -12.01 -0.30
C VAL A 326 -25.26 -12.36 -1.06
N SER A 327 -25.50 -13.63 -1.39
CA SER A 327 -26.70 -14.06 -2.11
C SER A 327 -28.00 -13.80 -1.33
N GLU A 328 -27.99 -13.92 -0.01
CA GLU A 328 -29.12 -13.58 0.87
C GLU A 328 -29.42 -12.08 0.82
N LYS A 329 -28.39 -11.22 0.93
CA LYS A 329 -28.52 -9.76 0.82
C LYS A 329 -28.93 -9.31 -0.59
N GLU A 330 -28.44 -9.97 -1.64
CA GLU A 330 -28.84 -9.72 -3.03
C GLU A 330 -30.32 -10.08 -3.24
N ALA A 331 -30.78 -11.22 -2.72
CA ALA A 331 -32.20 -11.61 -2.79
C ALA A 331 -33.11 -10.62 -2.03
N GLU A 332 -32.71 -10.16 -0.83
CA GLU A 332 -33.42 -9.08 -0.13
C GLU A 332 -33.44 -7.77 -0.93
N THR A 333 -32.34 -7.43 -1.58
CA THR A 333 -32.20 -6.21 -2.39
C THR A 333 -33.08 -6.28 -3.63
N GLN A 334 -33.08 -7.41 -4.35
CA GLN A 334 -33.98 -7.66 -5.48
C GLN A 334 -35.46 -7.58 -5.05
N LYS A 335 -35.82 -8.14 -3.89
CA LYS A 335 -37.17 -8.03 -3.33
C LYS A 335 -37.57 -6.57 -3.06
N LYS A 336 -36.66 -5.75 -2.50
CA LYS A 336 -36.89 -4.31 -2.28
C LYS A 336 -37.02 -3.54 -3.59
N ILE A 337 -36.20 -3.84 -4.60
CA ILE A 337 -36.28 -3.25 -5.94
C ILE A 337 -37.64 -3.57 -6.58
N ALA A 338 -38.07 -4.85 -6.57
CA ALA A 338 -39.35 -5.26 -7.15
C ALA A 338 -40.56 -4.60 -6.47
N ILE A 339 -40.53 -4.45 -5.14
CA ILE A 339 -41.58 -3.72 -4.39
C ILE A 339 -41.56 -2.23 -4.79
N SER A 340 -40.40 -1.59 -4.78
CA SER A 340 -40.26 -0.17 -5.14
C SER A 340 -40.66 0.12 -6.60
N GLU A 341 -40.39 -0.80 -7.53
CA GLU A 341 -40.82 -0.71 -8.91
C GLU A 341 -42.35 -0.86 -9.05
N ALA A 342 -42.97 -1.79 -8.32
CA ALA A 342 -44.42 -1.94 -8.27
C ALA A 342 -45.10 -0.68 -7.68
N GLU A 343 -44.57 -0.14 -6.59
CA GLU A 343 -45.04 1.11 -5.97
C GLU A 343 -44.89 2.31 -6.91
N LYS A 344 -43.73 2.44 -7.57
CA LYS A 344 -43.48 3.48 -8.58
C LYS A 344 -44.50 3.39 -9.72
N ASN A 345 -44.74 2.20 -10.26
CA ASN A 345 -45.68 2.00 -11.35
C ASN A 345 -47.11 2.33 -10.92
N ALA A 346 -47.54 1.91 -9.73
CA ALA A 346 -48.83 2.30 -9.16
C ALA A 346 -48.97 3.82 -8.98
N HIS A 347 -47.90 4.50 -8.52
CA HIS A 347 -47.89 5.96 -8.36
C HIS A 347 -47.94 6.70 -9.72
N VAL A 348 -47.23 6.19 -10.74
CA VAL A 348 -47.30 6.74 -12.11
C VAL A 348 -48.70 6.57 -12.69
N SER A 349 -49.33 5.40 -12.53
CA SER A 349 -50.73 5.18 -12.95
C SER A 349 -51.70 6.12 -12.21
N LYS A 350 -51.49 6.40 -10.92
CA LYS A 350 -52.28 7.37 -10.16
C LYS A 350 -52.15 8.78 -10.73
N ILE A 351 -50.92 9.25 -10.99
CA ILE A 351 -50.67 10.58 -11.59
C ILE A 351 -51.33 10.68 -12.98
N GLN A 352 -51.18 9.66 -13.82
CA GLN A 352 -51.82 9.64 -15.15
C GLN A 352 -53.36 9.63 -15.08
N MET A 353 -53.94 9.00 -14.05
CA MET A 353 -55.38 9.05 -13.81
C MET A 353 -55.83 10.44 -13.34
N GLU A 354 -55.10 11.06 -12.40
CA GLU A 354 -55.35 12.43 -11.93
C GLU A 354 -55.23 13.45 -13.07
N GLN A 355 -54.23 13.31 -13.96
CA GLN A 355 -54.08 14.13 -15.18
C GLN A 355 -55.30 13.98 -16.10
N LYS A 356 -55.73 12.75 -16.42
CA LYS A 356 -56.91 12.51 -17.27
C LYS A 356 -58.21 13.04 -16.65
N LEU A 357 -58.36 12.95 -15.33
CA LEU A 357 -59.51 13.55 -14.64
C LEU A 357 -59.48 15.08 -14.74
N MET A 358 -58.32 15.69 -14.53
CA MET A 358 -58.13 17.15 -14.67
C MET A 358 -58.37 17.64 -16.10
N GLU A 359 -57.94 16.90 -17.13
CA GLU A 359 -58.25 17.16 -18.54
C GLU A 359 -59.76 17.11 -18.79
N LYS A 360 -60.46 16.09 -18.28
CA LYS A 360 -61.92 15.95 -18.45
C LYS A 360 -62.72 16.99 -17.68
N ASP A 361 -62.32 17.34 -16.46
CA ASP A 361 -62.93 18.43 -15.70
C ASP A 361 -62.67 19.80 -16.36
N SER A 362 -61.53 19.99 -17.03
CA SER A 362 -61.23 21.22 -17.78
C SER A 362 -62.09 21.31 -19.04
N ALA A 363 -62.19 20.23 -19.82
CA ALA A 363 -63.09 20.16 -20.98
C ALA A 363 -64.57 20.41 -20.59
N ARG A 364 -65.04 19.84 -19.46
CA ARG A 364 -66.40 20.14 -18.96
C ARG A 364 -66.58 21.63 -18.65
N LYS A 365 -65.61 22.28 -18.01
CA LYS A 365 -65.66 23.72 -17.72
C LYS A 365 -65.65 24.57 -19.00
N GLU A 366 -64.88 24.19 -20.01
CA GLU A 366 -64.89 24.85 -21.32
C GLU A 366 -66.26 24.74 -22.00
N GLU A 367 -66.89 23.57 -21.96
CA GLU A 367 -68.27 23.37 -22.46
C GLU A 367 -69.30 24.18 -21.65
N GLU A 368 -69.21 24.20 -20.31
CA GLU A 368 -70.07 25.01 -19.43
C GLU A 368 -69.95 26.52 -19.76
N ILE A 369 -68.72 27.02 -19.95
CA ILE A 369 -68.45 28.42 -20.34
C ILE A 369 -68.97 28.69 -21.75
N ALA A 370 -68.73 27.81 -22.72
CA ALA A 370 -69.18 27.97 -24.10
C ALA A 370 -70.72 28.01 -24.19
N ASN A 371 -71.41 27.14 -23.44
CA ASN A 371 -72.87 27.13 -23.33
C ASN A 371 -73.40 28.42 -22.69
N ALA A 372 -72.77 28.90 -21.61
CA ALA A 372 -73.14 30.17 -20.99
C ALA A 372 -72.92 31.37 -21.93
N MET A 373 -71.80 31.39 -22.67
CA MET A 373 -71.52 32.41 -23.70
C MET A 373 -72.52 32.35 -24.85
N TYR A 374 -72.95 31.16 -25.28
CA TYR A 374 -73.95 30.98 -26.32
C TYR A 374 -75.31 31.53 -25.87
N LEU A 375 -75.80 31.13 -24.69
CA LEU A 375 -77.04 31.64 -24.12
C LEU A 375 -77.02 33.16 -23.91
N ALA A 376 -75.91 33.71 -23.43
CA ALA A 376 -75.76 35.16 -23.26
C ALA A 376 -75.79 35.91 -24.61
N ARG A 377 -75.17 35.33 -25.66
CA ARG A 377 -75.15 35.90 -27.02
C ARG A 377 -76.54 35.89 -27.64
N GLU A 378 -77.22 34.74 -27.66
CA GLU A 378 -78.57 34.60 -28.20
C GLU A 378 -79.55 35.53 -27.49
N ARG A 379 -79.47 35.61 -26.15
CA ARG A 379 -80.26 36.56 -25.37
C ARG A 379 -79.97 38.01 -25.75
N SER A 380 -78.70 38.40 -25.88
CA SER A 380 -78.33 39.76 -26.27
C SER A 380 -78.83 40.12 -27.67
N LEU A 381 -78.82 39.17 -28.61
CA LEU A 381 -79.38 39.36 -29.96
C LEU A 381 -80.91 39.49 -29.94
N ALA A 382 -81.61 38.65 -29.16
CA ALA A 382 -83.06 38.72 -29.00
C ALA A 382 -83.49 40.03 -28.32
N ASP A 383 -82.83 40.43 -27.23
CA ASP A 383 -83.09 41.68 -26.50
C ASP A 383 -82.82 42.91 -27.42
N ALA A 384 -81.77 42.88 -28.25
CA ALA A 384 -81.47 43.94 -29.21
C ALA A 384 -82.51 44.02 -30.34
N ALA A 385 -82.95 42.89 -30.89
CA ALA A 385 -83.99 42.84 -31.92
C ALA A 385 -85.36 43.32 -31.38
N TYR A 386 -85.69 42.92 -30.15
CA TYR A 386 -86.88 43.41 -29.43
C TYR A 386 -86.82 44.93 -29.21
N TYR A 387 -85.66 45.46 -28.80
CA TYR A 387 -85.48 46.90 -28.65
C TYR A 387 -85.58 47.67 -29.97
N SER A 388 -84.99 47.17 -31.07
CA SER A 388 -85.10 47.79 -32.40
C SER A 388 -86.56 47.84 -32.86
N THR A 389 -87.26 46.71 -32.83
CA THR A 389 -88.66 46.61 -33.26
C THR A 389 -89.60 47.47 -32.40
N MET A 390 -89.35 47.58 -31.08
CA MET A 390 -90.08 48.50 -30.21
C MET A 390 -89.84 49.97 -30.59
N LYS A 391 -88.58 50.37 -30.82
CA LYS A 391 -88.24 51.75 -31.21
C LYS A 391 -88.75 52.11 -32.60
N GLU A 392 -88.76 51.16 -33.53
CA GLU A 392 -89.39 51.30 -34.84
C GLU A 392 -90.91 51.48 -34.71
N ALA A 393 -91.59 50.70 -33.85
CA ALA A 393 -93.01 50.84 -33.59
C ALA A 393 -93.37 52.20 -32.94
N GLU A 394 -92.56 52.69 -32.00
CA GLU A 394 -92.69 54.03 -31.43
C GLU A 394 -92.47 55.13 -32.50
N ALA A 395 -91.40 55.03 -33.30
CA ALA A 395 -91.13 55.97 -34.37
C ALA A 395 -92.22 55.96 -35.45
N ASN A 396 -92.81 54.80 -35.74
CA ASN A 396 -93.92 54.69 -36.69
C ASN A 396 -95.21 55.30 -36.12
N LYS A 397 -95.49 55.20 -34.81
CA LYS A 397 -96.59 55.94 -34.17
C LYS A 397 -96.44 57.45 -34.34
N LEU A 398 -95.22 57.99 -34.19
CA LEU A 398 -94.95 59.43 -34.39
C LEU A 398 -95.04 59.87 -35.86
N LYS A 399 -94.80 58.95 -36.80
CA LYS A 399 -94.95 59.18 -38.25
C LYS A 399 -96.39 59.11 -38.75
N LEU A 400 -97.38 58.74 -37.92
CA LEU A 400 -98.80 58.74 -38.28
C LEU A 400 -99.40 60.16 -38.25
N THR A 401 -98.77 61.11 -38.94
CA THR A 401 -99.37 62.42 -39.26
C THR A 401 -99.93 62.39 -40.68
N PRO A 402 -101.07 63.05 -40.95
CA PRO A 402 -101.70 63.02 -42.28
C PRO A 402 -100.75 63.54 -43.37
N GLN A 403 -99.98 64.60 -43.08
CA GLN A 403 -99.04 65.17 -44.05
C GLN A 403 -97.88 64.22 -44.39
N PHE A 404 -97.41 63.40 -43.44
CA PHE A 404 -96.34 62.43 -43.71
C PHE A 404 -96.86 61.21 -44.49
N LEU A 405 -98.09 60.78 -44.22
CA LEU A 405 -98.74 59.71 -44.99
C LEU A 405 -98.99 60.13 -46.44
N GLU A 406 -99.46 61.37 -46.68
CA GLU A 406 -99.58 61.94 -48.03
C GLU A 406 -98.23 61.99 -48.75
N LEU A 407 -97.19 62.53 -48.10
CA LEU A 407 -95.84 62.57 -48.67
C LEU A 407 -95.33 61.16 -49.02
N LYS A 408 -95.50 60.19 -48.12
CA LYS A 408 -95.09 58.80 -48.37
C LYS A 408 -95.92 58.11 -49.45
N PHE A 409 -97.20 58.43 -49.57
CA PHE A 409 -98.06 57.94 -50.64
C PHE A 409 -97.62 58.51 -52.00
N ILE A 410 -97.32 59.80 -52.08
CA ILE A 410 -96.80 60.45 -53.30
C ILE A 410 -95.41 59.91 -53.66
N GLU A 411 -94.49 59.73 -52.70
CA GLU A 411 -93.20 59.08 -52.94
C GLU A 411 -93.38 57.64 -53.43
N ALA A 412 -94.29 56.86 -52.83
CA ALA A 412 -94.54 55.47 -53.21
C ALA A 412 -95.17 55.36 -54.62
N ILE A 413 -96.07 56.28 -54.98
CA ILE A 413 -96.59 56.42 -56.35
C ILE A 413 -95.43 56.75 -57.30
N THR A 414 -94.63 57.77 -56.98
CA THR A 414 -93.53 58.23 -57.84
C THR A 414 -92.51 57.11 -58.09
N ASN A 415 -92.13 56.38 -57.04
CA ASN A 415 -91.16 55.27 -57.14
C ASN A 415 -91.72 54.04 -57.86
N ASN A 416 -93.03 53.75 -57.75
CA ASN A 416 -93.67 52.66 -58.48
C ASN A 416 -94.14 53.05 -59.90
N SER A 417 -94.26 54.34 -60.22
CA SER A 417 -94.71 54.82 -61.53
C SER A 417 -93.61 54.66 -62.59
N LYS A 418 -93.56 53.48 -63.21
CA LYS A 418 -92.81 53.26 -64.44
C LYS A 418 -93.61 53.81 -65.62
N ILE A 419 -93.17 54.96 -66.15
CA ILE A 419 -93.78 55.56 -67.34
C ILE A 419 -93.34 54.77 -68.58
N PHE A 420 -94.30 54.13 -69.26
CA PHE A 420 -94.07 53.42 -70.52
C PHE A 420 -94.48 54.32 -71.70
N PHE A 421 -93.55 54.58 -72.63
CA PHE A 421 -93.84 55.32 -73.86
C PHE A 421 -93.89 54.36 -75.06
N GLY A 422 -94.99 54.38 -75.82
CA GLY A 422 -95.14 53.59 -77.04
C GLY A 422 -96.54 53.67 -77.64
N ASN A 423 -96.65 53.41 -78.95
CA ASN A 423 -97.85 53.68 -79.76
C ASN A 423 -99.06 52.74 -79.49
N LYS A 424 -98.97 51.89 -78.46
CA LYS A 424 -100.05 51.03 -77.94
C LYS A 424 -99.90 50.91 -76.43
N VAL A 425 -100.52 51.81 -75.68
CA VAL A 425 -100.56 51.77 -74.21
C VAL A 425 -101.76 50.89 -73.80
N PRO A 426 -101.57 49.81 -73.03
CA PRO A 426 -102.69 49.06 -72.45
C PRO A 426 -103.45 49.92 -71.44
N ASN A 427 -104.78 49.77 -71.35
CA ASN A 427 -105.60 50.54 -70.40
C ASN A 427 -105.11 50.38 -68.95
N MET A 428 -104.38 51.39 -68.46
CA MET A 428 -103.89 51.43 -67.09
C MET A 428 -105.05 51.74 -66.16
N VAL A 429 -105.43 50.77 -65.32
CA VAL A 429 -106.53 50.90 -64.36
C VAL A 429 -106.08 51.80 -63.21
N LEU A 430 -106.34 53.11 -63.36
CA LEU A 430 -106.39 54.05 -62.25
C LEU A 430 -107.69 53.77 -61.46
N ASP A 431 -107.60 52.93 -60.43
CA ASP A 431 -108.76 52.65 -59.57
C ASP A 431 -109.10 53.88 -58.72
N GLN A 432 -110.09 54.65 -59.18
CA GLN A 432 -110.59 55.85 -58.51
C GLN A 432 -111.15 55.59 -57.11
N ARG A 433 -111.36 54.33 -56.70
CA ARG A 433 -111.87 53.98 -55.37
C ARG A 433 -110.93 54.35 -54.21
N ILE A 434 -109.64 54.57 -54.48
CA ILE A 434 -108.68 54.97 -53.43
C ILE A 434 -108.77 56.47 -53.10
N LEU A 435 -109.29 57.30 -54.03
CA LEU A 435 -109.42 58.76 -53.84
C LEU A 435 -110.77 59.20 -53.26
N GLY A 436 -111.72 58.29 -53.05
CA GLY A 436 -113.11 58.63 -52.74
C GLY A 436 -113.42 59.00 -51.28
N ASN A 437 -112.59 58.62 -50.31
CA ASN A 437 -112.97 58.59 -48.88
C ASN A 437 -112.17 59.55 -47.97
N PHE A 438 -111.45 60.53 -48.51
CA PHE A 438 -110.71 61.54 -47.71
C PHE A 438 -111.37 62.94 -47.68
N PHE A 439 -112.55 63.09 -48.27
CA PHE A 439 -113.32 64.35 -48.24
C PHE A 439 -114.77 64.11 -47.76
N GLN A 440 -114.91 63.60 -46.53
CA GLN A 440 -116.17 63.61 -45.77
C GLN A 440 -115.87 63.68 -44.27
N GLU A 441 -116.00 64.91 -43.74
CA GLU A 441 -115.88 65.37 -42.33
C GLU A 441 -114.63 64.97 -41.52
#